data_AF-A0A937N7M3-F1
#
_entry.id   AF-A0A937N7M3-F1
#
_cell.length_a   1.000
_cell.length_b   1.000
_cell.length_c   1.000
_cell.angle_alpha   90.00
_cell.angle_beta   90.00
_cell.angle_gamma   90.00
#
_symmetry.space_group_name_H-M   'P 1'
#
loop_
_entity.id
_entity.type
_entity.pdbx_description
1 polymer ?
#
loop_
_entity_poly.entity_id
_entity_poly.type
_entity_poly.pdbx_seq_one_letter_code
_entity_poly.pdbx_strand_id
1 'polypeptide(L)'
;MPAIALLNDEKELLGFMLVAGDAAFTPDTEYDCVLTGIPKIAELLDTPLCRVIQDHKNTEFVVHVSGRPRVLTVSLLDGWSLSVSLGEEGAGSWSAEHDDGTRLTGQCILARKGSS
;
A
#
# COMPACT_ATOMS: atom_id res chain seq x y z
N MET A 1 -6.11 -13.57 -0.42
CA MET A 1 -5.84 -12.19 -0.85
C MET A 1 -5.99 -11.25 0.34
N PRO A 2 -4.94 -11.10 1.17
CA PRO A 2 -4.87 -10.03 2.15
C PRO A 2 -5.08 -8.65 1.52
N ALA A 3 -5.76 -7.77 2.25
CA ALA A 3 -5.93 -6.37 1.89
C ALA A 3 -5.19 -5.51 2.91
N ILE A 4 -4.35 -4.60 2.45
CA ILE A 4 -3.65 -3.63 3.29
C ILE A 4 -4.29 -2.26 3.03
N ALA A 5 -4.94 -1.69 4.03
CA ALA A 5 -5.47 -0.34 3.94
C ALA A 5 -4.30 0.66 3.97
N LEU A 6 -4.32 1.59 3.04
CA LEU A 6 -3.40 2.72 2.94
C LEU A 6 -4.11 3.96 3.46
N LEU A 7 -3.60 4.54 4.53
CA LEU A 7 -4.17 5.67 5.25
C LEU A 7 -3.22 6.87 5.18
N ASN A 8 -3.75 8.09 5.29
CA ASN A 8 -2.92 9.26 5.59
C ASN A 8 -2.54 9.29 7.09
N ASP A 9 -1.83 10.32 7.52
CA ASP A 9 -1.41 10.50 8.92
C ASP A 9 -2.58 10.73 9.88
N GLU A 10 -3.72 11.20 9.36
CA GLU A 10 -4.98 11.38 10.10
C GLU A 10 -5.83 10.09 10.18
N LYS A 11 -5.29 8.96 9.70
CA LYS A 11 -5.96 7.64 9.63
C LYS A 11 -7.17 7.61 8.70
N GLU A 12 -7.22 8.52 7.75
CA GLU A 12 -8.25 8.54 6.71
C GLU A 12 -7.84 7.60 5.58
N LEU A 13 -8.79 6.78 5.13
CA LEU A 13 -8.56 5.77 4.09
C LEU A 13 -8.35 6.43 2.73
N LEU A 14 -7.23 6.13 2.09
CA LEU A 14 -6.91 6.55 0.72
C LEU A 14 -7.19 5.44 -0.31
N GLY A 15 -6.98 4.19 0.09
CA GLY A 15 -7.19 3.02 -0.74
C GLY A 15 -6.69 1.74 -0.08
N PHE A 16 -6.56 0.69 -0.87
CA PHE A 16 -6.07 -0.62 -0.44
C PHE A 16 -5.03 -1.15 -1.42
N MET A 17 -4.03 -1.86 -0.92
CA MET A 17 -3.23 -2.80 -1.70
C MET A 17 -3.75 -4.21 -1.44
N LEU A 18 -4.23 -4.88 -2.48
CA LEU A 18 -4.60 -6.30 -2.44
C LEU A 18 -3.41 -7.11 -2.91
N VAL A 19 -2.96 -8.07 -2.11
CA VAL A 19 -1.81 -8.92 -2.45
C VAL A 19 -2.29 -10.35 -2.63
N ALA A 20 -1.91 -11.00 -3.73
CA ALA A 20 -2.22 -12.38 -4.01
C ALA A 20 -1.63 -13.31 -2.93
N GLY A 21 -2.31 -14.44 -2.67
CA GLY A 21 -1.90 -15.39 -1.65
C GLY A 21 -2.45 -15.10 -0.24
N ASP A 22 -1.63 -15.38 0.77
CA ASP A 22 -1.99 -15.29 2.19
C ASP A 22 -1.28 -14.12 2.91
N ALA A 23 -1.73 -13.82 4.14
CA ALA A 23 -1.19 -12.74 4.96
C ALA A 23 0.12 -13.09 5.67
N ALA A 24 0.68 -14.28 5.45
CA ALA A 24 1.92 -14.70 6.08
C ALA A 24 3.15 -14.09 5.39
N PHE A 25 3.02 -13.59 4.14
CA PHE A 25 4.06 -12.85 3.39
C PHE A 25 5.48 -13.36 3.67
N THR A 26 5.87 -14.39 2.95
CA THR A 26 7.20 -14.99 3.06
C THR A 26 8.27 -13.99 2.61
N PRO A 27 9.35 -13.78 3.39
CA PRO A 27 10.47 -12.95 2.95
C PRO A 27 11.09 -13.46 1.65
N ASP A 28 11.72 -12.56 0.89
CA ASP A 28 12.41 -12.80 -0.38
C ASP A 28 11.50 -13.49 -1.42
N THR A 29 10.20 -13.18 -1.36
CA THR A 29 9.17 -13.73 -2.24
C THR A 29 8.44 -12.61 -2.96
N GLU A 30 8.05 -12.88 -4.21
CA GLU A 30 7.25 -11.99 -5.03
C GLU A 30 5.78 -12.41 -5.03
N TYR A 31 4.89 -11.42 -5.05
CA TYR A 31 3.45 -11.63 -5.14
C TYR A 31 2.86 -10.66 -6.15
N ASP A 32 1.81 -11.07 -6.84
CA ASP A 32 1.00 -10.12 -7.60
C ASP A 32 0.21 -9.24 -6.63
N CYS A 33 0.08 -7.96 -6.95
CA CYS A 33 -0.74 -7.04 -6.19
C CYS A 33 -1.49 -6.06 -7.09
N VAL A 34 -2.53 -5.45 -6.53
CA VAL A 34 -3.30 -4.41 -7.19
C VAL A 34 -3.68 -3.33 -6.18
N LEU A 35 -3.58 -2.07 -6.59
CA LEU A 35 -4.09 -0.94 -5.81
C LEU A 35 -5.58 -0.73 -6.14
N THR A 36 -6.41 -0.52 -5.12
CA THR A 36 -7.85 -0.35 -5.29
C THR A 36 -8.48 0.52 -4.21
N GLY A 37 -9.80 0.72 -4.30
CA GLY A 37 -10.57 1.57 -3.39
C GLY A 37 -10.63 3.03 -3.82
N ILE A 38 -11.46 3.79 -3.13
CA ILE A 38 -11.62 5.25 -3.29
C ILE A 38 -11.66 5.80 -1.85
N PRO A 39 -11.07 6.96 -1.57
CA PRO A 39 -11.22 7.61 -0.29
C PRO A 39 -12.70 7.82 0.06
N LYS A 40 -13.02 7.74 1.35
CA LYS A 40 -14.38 8.07 1.82
C LYS A 40 -14.65 9.57 1.83
N ILE A 41 -13.60 10.37 1.97
CA ILE A 41 -13.62 11.82 2.08
C ILE A 41 -13.23 12.36 0.71
N ALA A 42 -14.12 13.13 0.08
CA ALA A 42 -13.95 13.56 -1.30
C ALA A 42 -12.77 14.54 -1.45
N GLU A 43 -12.52 15.33 -0.43
CA GLU A 43 -11.45 16.31 -0.33
C GLU A 43 -10.06 15.65 -0.46
N LEU A 44 -9.95 14.36 -0.15
CA LEU A 44 -8.69 13.62 -0.28
C LEU A 44 -8.33 13.33 -1.74
N LEU A 45 -9.31 13.30 -2.67
CA LEU A 45 -9.07 12.95 -4.08
C LEU A 45 -8.07 13.88 -4.77
N ASP A 46 -8.00 15.13 -4.34
CA ASP A 46 -7.09 16.13 -4.92
C ASP A 46 -5.71 16.18 -4.24
N THR A 47 -5.49 15.38 -3.20
CA THR A 47 -4.20 15.34 -2.51
C THR A 47 -3.17 14.53 -3.29
N PRO A 48 -1.88 14.92 -3.26
CA PRO A 48 -0.81 14.13 -3.87
C PRO A 48 -0.77 12.68 -3.37
N LEU A 49 -1.02 12.47 -2.08
CA LEU A 49 -1.10 11.15 -1.43
C LEU A 49 -2.14 10.25 -2.09
N CYS A 50 -3.34 10.78 -2.32
CA CYS A 50 -4.41 10.02 -2.95
C CYS A 50 -4.13 9.79 -4.44
N ARG A 51 -3.59 10.79 -5.16
CA ARG A 51 -3.33 10.68 -6.60
C ARG A 51 -2.37 9.54 -6.92
N VAL A 52 -1.28 9.37 -6.17
CA VAL A 52 -0.38 8.22 -6.36
C VAL A 52 -1.11 6.88 -6.30
N ILE A 53 -2.10 6.72 -5.43
CA ILE A 53 -2.86 5.47 -5.31
C ILE A 53 -3.92 5.37 -6.43
N GLN A 54 -4.63 6.46 -6.73
CA GLN A 54 -5.73 6.46 -7.70
C GLN A 54 -5.26 6.38 -9.15
N ASP A 55 -4.13 6.99 -9.48
CA ASP A 55 -3.55 6.99 -10.83
C ASP A 55 -3.05 5.58 -11.22
N HIS A 56 -2.67 4.78 -10.23
CA HIS A 56 -2.19 3.40 -10.39
C HIS A 56 -3.26 2.34 -10.07
N LYS A 57 -4.51 2.76 -9.85
CA LYS A 57 -5.59 1.88 -9.45
C LYS A 57 -5.93 0.86 -10.53
N ASN A 58 -6.28 -0.36 -10.10
CA ASN A 58 -6.67 -1.49 -10.95
C ASN A 58 -5.60 -1.90 -11.98
N THR A 59 -4.36 -1.45 -11.79
CA THR A 59 -3.19 -1.95 -12.51
C THR A 59 -2.54 -3.05 -11.67
N GLU A 60 -2.18 -4.15 -12.31
CA GLU A 60 -1.48 -5.25 -11.65
C GLU A 60 0.01 -4.95 -11.59
N PHE A 61 0.60 -5.20 -10.44
CA PHE A 61 2.02 -5.04 -10.17
C PHE A 61 2.59 -6.27 -9.49
N VAL A 62 3.91 -6.37 -9.47
CA VAL A 62 4.62 -7.35 -8.65
C VAL A 62 5.18 -6.64 -7.42
N VAL A 63 4.86 -7.16 -6.25
CA VAL A 63 5.39 -6.70 -4.97
C VAL A 63 6.45 -7.68 -4.46
N HIS A 64 7.61 -7.14 -4.09
CA HIS A 64 8.69 -7.91 -3.49
C HIS A 64 8.66 -7.74 -1.96
N VAL A 65 8.70 -8.84 -1.22
CA VAL A 65 8.73 -8.83 0.25
C VAL A 65 10.16 -9.00 0.73
N SER A 66 10.65 -8.07 1.55
CA SER A 66 12.00 -8.15 2.14
C SER A 66 12.00 -7.92 3.65
N GLY A 67 13.05 -8.42 4.32
CA GLY A 67 13.43 -8.05 5.68
C GLY A 67 12.53 -8.55 6.83
N ARG A 68 12.84 -8.04 8.04
CA ARG A 68 12.02 -8.09 9.26
C ARG A 68 12.14 -6.75 10.00
N PRO A 69 11.04 -6.02 10.29
CA PRO A 69 9.64 -6.30 9.93
C PRO A 69 9.44 -6.35 8.41
N ARG A 70 8.31 -6.92 7.98
CA ARG A 70 8.05 -7.21 6.56
C ARG A 70 7.89 -5.91 5.79
N VAL A 71 8.73 -5.69 4.79
CA VAL A 71 8.63 -4.55 3.87
C VAL A 71 8.21 -5.08 2.50
N LEU A 72 7.06 -4.62 2.03
CA LEU A 72 6.52 -4.90 0.72
C LEU A 72 6.86 -3.71 -0.18
N THR A 73 7.68 -3.91 -1.21
CA THR A 73 8.09 -2.87 -2.14
C THR A 73 7.56 -3.18 -3.54
N VAL A 74 6.93 -2.18 -4.16
CA VAL A 74 6.40 -2.26 -5.52
C VAL A 74 6.88 -1.06 -6.32
N SER A 75 7.39 -1.32 -7.52
CA SER A 75 7.64 -0.27 -8.52
C SER A 75 6.33 0.03 -9.24
N LEU A 76 5.89 1.28 -9.14
CA LEU A 76 4.71 1.79 -9.84
C LEU A 76 5.12 2.34 -11.21
N LEU A 77 4.16 2.86 -11.97
CA LEU A 77 4.43 3.54 -13.23
C LEU A 77 4.97 4.96 -12.95
N ASP A 78 5.42 5.62 -14.01
CA ASP A 78 5.80 7.04 -13.99
C ASP A 78 6.84 7.41 -12.92
N GLY A 79 7.80 6.51 -12.65
CA GLY A 79 8.92 6.78 -11.74
C GLY A 79 8.57 6.73 -10.25
N TRP A 80 7.39 6.26 -9.88
CA TRP A 80 7.01 6.06 -8.48
C TRP A 80 7.41 4.67 -7.97
N SER A 81 7.80 4.61 -6.71
CA SER A 81 7.94 3.37 -5.94
C SER A 81 7.11 3.47 -4.66
N LEU A 82 6.40 2.41 -4.30
CA LEU A 82 5.62 2.33 -3.07
C LEU A 82 6.23 1.26 -2.17
N SER A 83 6.52 1.62 -0.92
CA SER A 83 6.98 0.70 0.11
C SER A 83 5.98 0.68 1.26
N VAL A 84 5.62 -0.51 1.72
CA VAL A 84 4.68 -0.75 2.81
C VAL A 84 5.36 -1.61 3.87
N SER A 85 5.56 -1.06 5.06
CA SER A 85 6.17 -1.77 6.19
C SER A 85 5.09 -2.18 7.18
N LEU A 86 4.93 -3.50 7.40
CA LEU A 86 3.97 -4.06 8.35
C LEU A 86 4.70 -4.61 9.59
N GLY A 87 4.29 -4.13 10.77
CA GLY A 87 4.70 -4.71 12.05
C GLY A 87 3.97 -6.02 12.36
N GLU A 88 4.33 -6.64 13.50
CA GLU A 88 3.82 -7.97 13.91
C GLU A 88 2.28 -8.02 14.06
N GLU A 89 1.67 -6.91 14.48
CA GLU A 89 0.21 -6.83 14.67
C GLU A 89 -0.57 -6.54 13.38
N GLY A 90 0.16 -6.34 12.26
CA GLY A 90 -0.38 -5.98 10.95
C GLY A 90 -0.59 -4.48 10.75
N ALA A 91 -0.15 -3.63 11.68
CA ALA A 91 -0.12 -2.17 11.50
C ALA A 91 1.29 -1.68 11.18
N GLY A 92 1.40 -0.56 10.47
CA GLY A 92 2.69 0.06 10.18
C GLY A 92 2.56 1.32 9.33
N SER A 93 3.49 1.52 8.41
CA SER A 93 3.59 2.71 7.57
C SER A 93 3.73 2.36 6.09
N TRP A 94 3.49 3.34 5.24
CA TRP A 94 3.86 3.27 3.83
C TRP A 94 4.53 4.57 3.41
N SER A 95 5.32 4.48 2.34
CA SER A 95 5.89 5.64 1.67
C SER A 95 5.87 5.45 0.16
N ALA A 96 5.57 6.52 -0.57
CA ALA A 96 5.77 6.59 -2.00
C ALA A 96 6.92 7.56 -2.30
N GLU A 97 7.88 7.12 -3.11
CA GLU A 97 9.04 7.90 -3.52
C GLU A 97 9.09 7.96 -5.05
N HIS A 98 9.25 9.17 -5.59
CA HIS A 98 9.37 9.42 -7.01
C HIS A 98 10.84 9.70 -7.38
N ASP A 99 11.21 9.44 -8.64
CA ASP A 99 12.56 9.63 -9.16
C ASP A 99 13.09 11.08 -9.04
N ASP A 100 12.20 12.07 -8.93
CA ASP A 100 12.57 13.48 -8.69
C ASP A 100 12.90 13.81 -7.22
N GLY A 101 12.82 12.83 -6.32
CA GLY A 101 13.06 12.97 -4.90
C GLY A 101 11.82 13.35 -4.07
N THR A 102 10.65 13.49 -4.70
CA THR A 102 9.39 13.66 -3.97
C THR A 102 9.11 12.43 -3.11
N ARG A 103 8.81 12.66 -1.83
CA ARG A 103 8.46 11.61 -0.88
C ARG A 103 7.16 11.90 -0.18
N LEU A 104 6.27 10.92 -0.19
CA LEU A 104 4.97 10.93 0.47
C LEU A 104 4.91 9.79 1.48
N THR A 105 4.22 9.98 2.60
CA THR A 105 4.16 8.99 3.68
C THR A 105 2.74 8.88 4.23
N GLY A 106 2.44 7.73 4.83
CA GLY A 106 1.22 7.54 5.61
C GLY A 106 1.25 6.27 6.45
N GLN A 107 0.09 5.88 6.98
CA GLN A 107 -0.07 4.71 7.83
C GLN A 107 -0.69 3.55 7.06
N CYS A 108 -0.38 2.32 7.44
CA CYS A 108 -1.00 1.14 6.84
C CYS A 108 -1.53 0.17 7.90
N ILE A 109 -2.56 -0.58 7.53
CA ILE A 109 -3.08 -1.66 8.36
C ILE A 109 -3.58 -2.83 7.51
N LEU A 110 -3.14 -4.04 7.84
CA LEU A 110 -3.65 -5.27 7.29
C LEU A 110 -5.11 -5.45 7.73
N ALA A 111 -6.02 -5.34 6.77
CA ALA A 111 -7.45 -5.51 7.00
C ALA A 111 -7.72 -6.96 7.41
N ARG A 112 -8.17 -7.15 8.65
CA ARG A 112 -8.59 -8.47 9.13
C ARG A 112 -9.95 -8.78 8.53
N LYS A 113 -10.10 -10.00 8.00
CA LYS A 113 -11.41 -10.51 7.56
C LYS A 113 -12.31 -10.51 8.79
N GLY A 114 -13.32 -9.63 8.82
CA GLY A 114 -14.31 -9.64 9.90
C GLY A 114 -14.95 -11.01 9.93
N SER A 115 -14.72 -11.77 11.00
CA SER A 115 -15.47 -12.99 11.30
C SER A 115 -16.92 -12.55 11.52
N SER A 116 -17.72 -12.69 10.45
CA SER A 116 -19.17 -12.54 10.45
C SER A 116 -19.77 -13.93 10.60
#